data_AF-A0A9E1QEG0-F1
#
_entry.id   AF-A0A9E1QEG0-F1
#
_cell.length_a   1.000
_cell.length_b   1.000
_cell.length_c   1.000
_cell.angle_alpha   90.00
_cell.angle_beta   90.00
_cell.angle_gamma   90.00
#
_symmetry.space_group_name_H-M   'P 1'
#
loop_
_entity.id
_entity.type
_entity.pdbx_description
1 polymer ?
#
loop_
_entity_poly.entity_id
_entity_poly.type
_entity_poly.pdbx_seq_one_letter_code
_entity_poly.pdbx_strand_id
1 'polypeptide(L)'
;MPFEKSSLSYLKKLKKNNNRDWFSENKPTFIEAQNNAKGLYVDIRNNLEKHDEIEKFKLFRIYRDVRFSKDKTPYKAHFAGSFSRLGKQLRGGYYLRIRPGESFLAGGFWEP
;
A
#
# COMPACT_ATOMS: atom_id res chain seq x y z
N MET A 1 -14.49 5.89 2.81
CA MET A 1 -13.92 7.15 3.34
C MET A 1 -12.85 7.69 2.40
N PRO A 2 -12.71 9.02 2.22
CA PRO A 2 -11.61 9.60 1.45
C PRO A 2 -10.27 9.36 2.17
N PHE A 3 -9.20 9.14 1.40
CA PHE A 3 -7.85 9.03 1.96
C PHE A 3 -7.41 10.35 2.58
N GLU A 4 -6.91 10.34 3.81
CA GLU A 4 -6.67 11.59 4.54
C GLU A 4 -5.43 12.33 4.02
N LYS A 5 -5.54 13.68 3.99
CA LYS A 5 -4.41 14.56 3.64
C LYS A 5 -3.26 14.43 4.65
N SER A 6 -3.55 14.13 5.91
CA SER A 6 -2.57 13.84 6.98
C SER A 6 -1.69 12.64 6.61
N SER A 7 -2.28 11.54 6.15
CA SER A 7 -1.58 10.34 5.68
C SER A 7 -0.66 10.65 4.50
N LEU A 8 -1.12 11.45 3.53
CA LEU A 8 -0.27 11.89 2.40
C LEU A 8 0.88 12.80 2.87
N SER A 9 0.62 13.69 3.83
CA SER A 9 1.64 14.55 4.44
C SER A 9 2.70 13.72 5.18
N TYR A 10 2.29 12.70 5.92
CA TYR A 10 3.21 11.76 6.57
C TYR A 10 4.12 11.08 5.53
N LEU A 11 3.57 10.56 4.43
CA LEU A 11 4.38 9.92 3.38
C LEU A 11 5.39 10.90 2.74
N LYS A 12 5.03 12.18 2.57
CA LYS A 12 5.98 13.22 2.12
C LYS A 12 7.10 13.43 3.14
N LYS A 13 6.78 13.53 4.43
CA LYS A 13 7.77 13.67 5.52
C LYS A 13 8.67 12.45 5.61
N LEU A 14 8.12 11.24 5.54
CA LEU A 14 8.87 10.00 5.53
C LEU A 14 9.85 9.93 4.34
N LYS A 15 9.43 10.38 3.14
CA LYS A 15 10.34 10.45 1.98
C LYS A 15 11.54 11.36 2.26
N LYS A 16 11.34 12.49 2.94
CA LYS A 16 12.41 13.45 3.27
C LYS A 16 13.33 12.96 4.40
N ASN A 17 12.78 12.26 5.39
CA ASN A 17 13.47 11.86 6.61
C ASN A 17 13.56 10.33 6.76
N ASN A 18 13.93 9.61 5.70
CA ASN A 18 13.84 8.15 5.65
C ASN A 18 15.00 7.46 6.40
N ASN A 19 15.00 7.55 7.73
CA ASN A 19 15.94 6.91 8.63
C ASN A 19 15.21 6.34 9.86
N ARG A 20 15.90 5.45 10.60
CA ARG A 20 15.28 4.68 11.70
C ARG A 20 14.91 5.54 12.91
N ASP A 21 15.73 6.54 13.23
CA ASP A 21 15.54 7.39 14.40
C ASP A 21 14.29 8.25 14.23
N TRP A 22 14.20 8.96 13.09
CA TRP A 22 13.03 9.75 12.73
C TRP A 22 11.75 8.90 12.67
N PHE A 23 11.84 7.69 12.09
CA PHE A 23 10.68 6.80 12.03
C PHE A 23 10.22 6.35 13.42
N SER A 24 11.16 6.11 14.34
CA SER A 24 10.85 5.67 15.70
C SER A 24 10.12 6.76 16.48
N GLU A 25 10.56 8.01 16.36
CA GLU A 25 9.89 9.19 16.94
C GLU A 25 8.50 9.44 16.31
N ASN A 26 8.35 9.21 15.01
CA ASN A 26 7.11 9.47 14.27
C ASN A 26 6.23 8.22 14.11
N LYS A 27 6.50 7.16 14.89
CA LYS A 27 5.77 5.89 14.84
C LYS A 27 4.28 6.02 15.16
N PRO A 28 3.83 6.88 16.11
CA PRO A 28 2.40 7.09 16.33
C PRO A 28 1.67 7.60 15.07
N THR A 29 2.23 8.61 14.39
CA THR A 29 1.67 9.15 13.15
C THR A 29 1.70 8.13 12.00
N PHE A 30 2.71 7.25 11.97
CA PHE A 30 2.72 6.12 11.04
C PHE A 30 1.53 5.17 11.27
N ILE A 31 1.23 4.84 12.53
CA ILE A 31 0.13 3.93 12.88
C ILE A 31 -1.21 4.53 12.44
N GLU A 32 -1.43 5.82 12.68
CA GLU A 32 -2.61 6.55 12.20
C GLU A 32 -2.72 6.49 10.67
N ALA A 33 -1.65 6.86 9.96
CA ALA A 33 -1.61 6.82 8.50
C ALA A 33 -1.82 5.40 7.94
N GLN A 34 -1.27 4.38 8.62
CA GLN A 34 -1.44 2.98 8.25
C GLN A 34 -2.90 2.53 8.47
N ASN A 35 -3.55 2.94 9.55
CA ASN A 35 -4.93 2.59 9.83
C ASN A 35 -5.89 3.29 8.84
N ASN A 36 -5.63 4.55 8.51
CA ASN A 36 -6.34 5.26 7.44
C ASN A 36 -6.19 4.53 6.08
N ALA A 37 -4.97 4.09 5.75
CA ALA A 37 -4.74 3.26 4.57
C ALA A 37 -5.52 1.93 4.63
N LYS A 38 -5.45 1.19 5.75
CA LYS A 38 -6.22 -0.07 5.91
C LYS A 38 -7.71 0.14 5.66
N GLY A 39 -8.31 1.20 6.23
CA GLY A 39 -9.71 1.54 6.01
C GLY A 39 -10.04 1.74 4.53
N LEU A 40 -9.22 2.51 3.81
CA LEU A 40 -9.40 2.70 2.37
C LEU A 40 -9.31 1.39 1.57
N TYR A 41 -8.32 0.54 1.85
CA TYR A 41 -8.18 -0.72 1.12
C TYR A 41 -9.31 -1.71 1.43
N VAL A 42 -9.87 -1.68 2.64
CA VAL A 42 -11.09 -2.44 2.99
C VAL A 42 -12.28 -1.93 2.19
N ASP A 43 -12.47 -0.61 2.12
CA ASP A 43 -13.53 -0.01 1.31
C ASP A 43 -13.39 -0.38 -0.18
N ILE A 44 -12.16 -0.38 -0.71
CA ILE A 44 -11.89 -0.81 -2.09
C ILE A 44 -12.24 -2.29 -2.28
N ARG A 45 -11.83 -3.17 -1.36
CA ARG A 45 -12.21 -4.59 -1.41
C ARG A 45 -13.73 -4.75 -1.46
N ASN A 46 -14.45 -4.10 -0.56
CA ASN A 46 -15.91 -4.21 -0.48
C ASN A 46 -16.60 -3.71 -1.75
N ASN A 47 -16.01 -2.75 -2.48
CA ASN A 47 -16.54 -2.31 -3.77
C ASN A 47 -16.15 -3.25 -4.91
N LEU A 48 -14.95 -3.84 -4.89
CA LEU A 48 -14.56 -4.88 -5.84
C LEU A 48 -15.48 -6.11 -5.72
N GLU A 49 -15.83 -6.51 -4.49
CA GLU A 49 -16.72 -7.64 -4.20
C GLU A 49 -18.15 -7.49 -4.76
N LYS A 50 -18.55 -6.29 -5.19
CA LYS A 50 -19.84 -6.08 -5.88
C LYS A 50 -19.82 -6.51 -7.35
N HIS A 51 -18.65 -6.64 -7.93
CA HIS A 51 -18.45 -6.88 -9.36
C HIS A 51 -17.52 -8.06 -9.67
N ASP A 52 -16.79 -8.55 -8.66
CA ASP A 52 -15.80 -9.61 -8.78
C ASP A 52 -15.71 -10.40 -7.47
N GLU A 53 -15.09 -11.59 -7.51
CA GLU A 53 -14.92 -12.42 -6.31
C GLU A 53 -13.48 -12.31 -5.81
N ILE A 54 -13.28 -11.65 -4.67
CA ILE A 54 -11.96 -11.39 -4.09
C ILE A 54 -11.66 -12.39 -2.97
N GLU A 55 -10.70 -13.29 -3.19
CA GLU A 55 -10.31 -14.30 -2.19
C GLU A 55 -9.40 -13.72 -1.11
N LYS A 56 -8.42 -12.91 -1.52
CA LYS A 56 -7.36 -12.44 -0.62
C LYS A 56 -7.08 -10.97 -0.83
N PHE A 57 -7.04 -10.23 0.27
CA PHE A 57 -6.50 -8.88 0.33
C PHE A 57 -5.24 -8.87 1.19
N LYS A 58 -4.19 -8.19 0.73
CA LYS A 58 -2.95 -8.00 1.48
C LYS A 58 -2.46 -6.57 1.39
N LEU A 59 -2.38 -5.89 2.53
CA LEU A 59 -1.62 -4.65 2.67
C LEU A 59 -0.14 -4.97 2.89
N PHE A 60 0.74 -4.36 2.11
CA PHE A 60 2.17 -4.61 2.19
C PHE A 60 2.84 -3.83 3.34
N ARG A 61 3.89 -4.45 3.89
CA ARG A 61 4.71 -3.83 4.93
C ARG A 61 5.46 -2.63 4.39
N ILE A 62 5.62 -1.61 5.25
CA ILE A 62 6.34 -0.38 4.93
C ILE A 62 7.86 -0.59 4.80
N TYR A 63 8.43 -1.62 5.42
CA TYR A 63 9.86 -1.88 5.36
C TYR A 63 10.31 -2.24 3.94
N ARG A 64 11.46 -1.70 3.54
CA ARG A 64 12.13 -2.01 2.28
C ARG A 64 13.18 -3.09 2.48
N ASP A 65 13.23 -4.05 1.57
CA ASP A 65 14.40 -4.91 1.44
C ASP A 65 15.51 -4.16 0.69
N VAL A 66 16.61 -3.88 1.38
CA VAL A 66 17.72 -3.06 0.88
C VAL A 66 18.94 -3.88 0.49
N ARG A 67 18.92 -5.20 0.67
CA ARG A 67 20.11 -6.07 0.46
C ARG A 67 20.69 -5.88 -0.95
N PHE A 68 19.81 -5.93 -1.96
CA PHE A 68 20.19 -5.83 -3.37
C PHE A 68 19.78 -4.50 -4.03
N SER A 69 19.17 -3.58 -3.29
CA SER A 69 18.73 -2.29 -3.85
C SER A 69 19.87 -1.27 -3.88
N LYS A 70 19.94 -0.46 -4.94
CA LYS A 70 20.76 0.76 -4.98
C LYS A 70 20.22 1.81 -4.00
N ASP A 71 18.90 1.84 -3.80
CA ASP A 71 18.24 2.69 -2.82
C ASP A 71 18.26 2.01 -1.45
N LYS A 72 19.09 2.54 -0.54
CA LYS A 72 19.28 2.00 0.81
C LYS A 72 18.30 2.57 1.85
N THR A 73 17.25 3.27 1.42
CA THR A 73 16.25 3.77 2.36
C THR A 73 15.51 2.62 3.07
N PRO A 74 15.41 2.62 4.42
CA PRO A 74 14.81 1.52 5.17
C PRO A 74 13.29 1.38 4.97
N TYR A 75 12.60 2.45 4.58
CA TYR A 75 11.15 2.48 4.47
C TYR A 75 10.67 2.84 3.06
N LYS A 76 9.51 2.31 2.71
CA LYS A 76 8.74 2.66 1.51
C LYS A 76 7.87 3.87 1.81
N ALA A 77 8.10 4.98 1.13
CA ALA A 77 7.27 6.18 1.27
C ALA A 77 5.95 6.08 0.47
N HIS A 78 5.25 4.95 0.60
CA HIS A 78 3.96 4.68 -0.03
C HIS A 78 3.22 3.56 0.72
N PHE A 79 1.90 3.49 0.55
CA PHE A 79 1.11 2.31 0.92
C PHE A 79 0.77 1.52 -0.33
N ALA A 80 0.97 0.21 -0.30
CA ALA A 80 0.65 -0.67 -1.41
C ALA A 80 -0.08 -1.90 -0.92
N GLY A 81 -1.00 -2.41 -1.73
CA GLY A 81 -1.72 -3.64 -1.44
C GLY A 81 -2.14 -4.35 -2.72
N SER A 82 -2.43 -5.63 -2.58
CA SER A 82 -2.93 -6.48 -3.66
C SER A 82 -4.24 -7.16 -3.29
N PHE A 83 -5.09 -7.35 -4.29
CA PHE A 83 -6.35 -8.08 -4.22
C PHE A 83 -6.27 -9.24 -5.21
N SER A 84 -6.40 -10.48 -4.73
CA SER A 84 -6.38 -11.68 -5.57
C SER A 84 -7.81 -12.16 -5.79
N ARG A 85 -8.13 -12.50 -7.05
CA ARG A 85 -9.44 -13.03 -7.44
C ARG A 85 -9.61 -14.48 -7.01
N LEU A 86 -10.85 -14.97 -6.96
CA LEU A 86 -11.19 -16.30 -6.46
C LEU A 86 -10.70 -17.44 -7.36
N GLY A 87 -9.96 -18.35 -6.72
CA GLY A 87 -9.61 -19.64 -7.30
C GLY A 87 -8.72 -19.57 -8.53
N LYS A 88 -8.47 -20.75 -9.11
CA LYS A 88 -7.64 -20.89 -10.31
C LYS A 88 -8.36 -20.47 -11.60
N GLN A 89 -9.68 -20.31 -11.56
CA GLN A 89 -10.49 -20.03 -12.76
C GLN A 89 -10.56 -18.54 -13.07
N LEU A 90 -10.77 -17.67 -12.07
CA LEU A 90 -10.81 -16.23 -12.31
C LEU A 90 -9.41 -15.67 -12.63
N ARG A 91 -8.37 -16.23 -11.99
CA ARG A 91 -6.94 -15.85 -12.13
C ARG A 91 -6.69 -14.35 -11.87
N GLY A 92 -5.43 -13.99 -11.74
CA GLY A 92 -5.03 -12.58 -11.68
C GLY A 92 -5.47 -11.82 -10.43
N GLY A 93 -5.39 -10.49 -10.52
CA GLY A 93 -5.70 -9.61 -9.41
C GLY A 93 -5.42 -8.15 -9.70
N TYR A 94 -5.61 -7.35 -8.65
CA TYR A 94 -5.44 -5.91 -8.67
C TYR A 94 -4.31 -5.51 -7.72
N TYR A 95 -3.56 -4.50 -8.11
CA TYR A 95 -2.50 -3.91 -7.31
C TYR A 95 -2.70 -2.39 -7.26
N LEU A 96 -2.75 -1.85 -6.06
CA LEU A 96 -2.79 -0.40 -5.85
C LEU A 96 -1.58 0.02 -5.02
N ARG A 97 -0.98 1.14 -5.41
CA ARG A 97 0.06 1.86 -4.69
C ARG A 97 -0.31 3.33 -4.59
N ILE A 98 -0.42 3.82 -3.36
CA ILE A 98 -0.70 5.22 -3.06
C ILE A 98 0.60 5.89 -2.62
N ARG A 99 1.07 6.83 -3.44
CA ARG A 99 2.29 7.59 -3.19
C ARG A 99 2.08 9.05 -3.59
N PRO A 100 2.43 10.04 -2.76
CA PRO A 100 2.32 11.44 -3.13
C PRO A 100 3.07 11.73 -4.44
N GLY A 101 2.33 12.13 -5.48
CA GLY A 101 2.84 12.46 -6.81
C GLY A 101 3.16 11.26 -7.72
N GLU A 102 2.98 10.02 -7.28
CA GLU A 102 3.36 8.82 -8.06
C GLU A 102 2.54 7.58 -7.68
N SER A 103 1.23 7.76 -7.50
CA SER A 103 0.31 6.65 -7.29
C SER A 103 0.21 5.78 -8.54
N PHE A 104 0.00 4.48 -8.36
CA PHE A 104 -0.02 3.51 -9.44
C PHE A 104 -1.10 2.45 -9.18
N LEU A 105 -1.83 2.10 -10.23
CA LEU A 105 -2.83 1.04 -10.24
C LEU A 105 -2.48 0.08 -11.38
N ALA A 106 -2.53 -1.21 -11.10
CA ALA A 106 -2.40 -2.26 -12.11
C ALA A 106 -3.42 -3.36 -11.85
N GLY A 107 -3.80 -4.05 -12.91
CA GLY A 107 -4.58 -5.28 -12.88
C GLY A 107 -4.11 -6.20 -14.00
N GLY A 108 -4.23 -7.50 -13.81
CA GLY A 108 -3.83 -8.46 -14.83
C GLY A 108 -3.76 -9.89 -14.32
N PHE A 109 -3.42 -10.79 -15.23
CA PHE A 109 -3.29 -12.23 -15.01
C PHE A 109 -2.04 -12.73 -15.73
N TRP A 110 -1.39 -13.72 -15.13
CA TRP A 110 -0.18 -14.35 -15.68
C TRP A 110 -0.58 -15.47 -16.64
N GLU A 111 0.13 -15.58 -17.77
CA GLU A 111 -0.17 -16.50 -18.88
C GLU A 111 -1.66 -16.48 -19.29
N PRO A 112 -2.12 -15.37 -19.91
CA PRO A 112 -3.49 -15.19 -20.36
C PRO A 112 -4.10 -16.28 -21.22
#